data_AF-A0A5C8EK78-F1
#
_entry.id   AF-A0A5C8EK78-F1
#
_cell.length_a   1.000
_cell.length_b   1.000
_cell.length_c   1.000
_cell.angle_alpha   90.00
_cell.angle_beta   90.00
_cell.angle_gamma   90.00
#
_symmetry.space_group_name_H-M   'P 1'
#
loop_
_entity.id
_entity.type
_entity.pdbx_description
1 polymer ?
#
loop_
_entity_poly.entity_id
_entity_poly.type
_entity_poly.pdbx_seq_one_letter_code
_entity_poly.pdbx_strand_id
1 'polypeptide(L)'
;MQILGSKNRVGYLTDFKLNVAKTLELNNLENINNDLDEEGLKNFILNNENITNYIYQFRIRYYDKVFRNSDIYGVYPDLSNLPDYIKEAKMDGGGSPYGNFISDKKEIEEKIDNVNYVLKIKFDFCLILISVIILIFLTNNINIFNYSSLSPVRLDYILFGIIVGLCFFSYIYSDVLVIFPFSVNFWNVNPVNFFYEVYNKVGSYHKPDDLPYLAYVIYAMLYFPLWIYSKVRGITYYTWHHPNFEVGTLEIMYIKFLLLFFVLASSYLLYKISKKLGLYENRSKWVGFIFMSSPFTILPAFVISQVEIIMIFFTLLAISDYLDNNRRYILWFSIAIPLKLFPIFIFIPLTLLREKNYIKIIINIIIVILPYIITQIIFKSPNPSNRNIIALQTIVDFKIIGASIFIIIYGFICLYSFLQNKDSYDKYEFNRLVIYTILFTFSLVVLVNSFFHLYWIIIISHFISLVIFFNDKYFKLNILLEFIATFCYALMLSYSHTFITMGEATRTKSIPFIKLFVKSYKYNNIRDIFPNIFQNANIMNIIYSLFVTAIICILIINFPKNNKSLSFDSEKPIDRKIYIRFIPTLFIIFLIWYLGIKK
;
A
#
# COMPACT_ATOMS: atom_id res chain seq x y z
N MET A 1 -12.35 29.36 27.59
CA MET A 1 -11.58 30.14 26.60
C MET A 1 -12.33 30.11 25.28
N GLN A 2 -12.79 31.25 24.78
CA GLN A 2 -13.20 31.41 23.39
C GLN A 2 -12.02 30.98 22.52
N ILE A 3 -12.12 29.79 21.93
CA ILE A 3 -11.07 29.23 21.08
C ILE A 3 -10.89 30.20 19.91
N LEU A 4 -9.64 30.61 19.69
CA LEU A 4 -9.22 31.69 18.79
C LEU A 4 -9.89 31.69 17.39
N GLY A 5 -10.46 30.58 16.91
CA GLY A 5 -11.17 30.50 15.63
C GLY A 5 -12.41 31.39 15.52
N SER A 6 -13.31 31.40 16.51
CA SER A 6 -14.65 32.03 16.42
C SER A 6 -14.68 33.54 16.66
N LYS A 7 -13.53 34.20 16.66
CA LYS A 7 -13.44 35.67 16.75
C LYS A 7 -13.62 36.26 15.34
N ASN A 8 -14.58 37.17 15.19
CA ASN A 8 -14.70 37.99 13.99
C ASN A 8 -13.46 38.86 13.86
N ARG A 9 -12.82 38.78 12.70
CA ARG A 9 -11.61 39.52 12.34
C ARG A 9 -11.89 40.35 11.11
N VAL A 10 -11.07 41.37 10.91
CA VAL A 10 -11.17 42.25 9.76
C VAL A 10 -9.90 42.11 8.93
N GLY A 11 -10.09 41.97 7.62
CA GLY A 11 -9.03 41.88 6.62
C GLY A 11 -9.41 42.72 5.39
N TYR A 12 -8.73 42.45 4.29
CA TYR A 12 -8.96 43.14 3.03
C TYR A 12 -8.72 42.20 1.85
N LEU A 13 -9.47 42.39 0.78
CA LEU A 13 -9.24 41.69 -0.48
C LEU A 13 -8.27 42.51 -1.32
N THR A 14 -7.34 41.85 -1.98
CA THR A 14 -6.34 42.48 -2.84
C THR A 14 -5.82 41.46 -3.86
N ASP A 15 -4.74 41.82 -4.56
CA ASP A 15 -4.13 41.01 -5.63
C ASP A 15 -5.14 40.71 -6.75
N PHE A 16 -5.98 41.69 -7.11
CA PHE A 16 -7.03 41.53 -8.11
C PHE A 16 -6.43 41.27 -9.50
N LYS A 17 -6.82 40.15 -10.11
CA LYS A 17 -6.37 39.78 -11.46
C LYS A 17 -7.56 39.36 -12.31
N LEU A 18 -7.74 40.00 -13.46
CA LEU A 18 -8.79 39.63 -14.41
C LEU A 18 -8.56 38.20 -14.90
N ASN A 19 -9.56 37.34 -14.75
CA ASN A 19 -9.56 36.00 -15.28
C ASN A 19 -10.17 36.00 -16.68
N VAL A 20 -9.30 36.13 -17.69
CA VAL A 20 -9.66 36.26 -19.12
C VAL A 20 -10.55 35.11 -19.56
N ALA A 21 -10.12 33.87 -19.32
CA ALA A 21 -10.85 32.67 -19.75
C ALA A 21 -12.26 32.59 -19.14
N LYS A 22 -12.38 32.73 -17.81
CA LYS A 22 -13.70 32.67 -17.15
C LYS A 22 -14.60 33.85 -17.53
N THR A 23 -14.02 35.02 -17.81
CA THR A 23 -14.79 36.19 -18.26
C THR A 23 -15.37 35.95 -19.66
N LEU A 24 -14.62 35.32 -20.57
CA LEU A 24 -15.13 34.95 -21.90
C LEU A 24 -16.24 33.88 -21.81
N GLU A 25 -16.04 32.85 -20.98
CA GLU A 25 -17.06 31.82 -20.69
C GLU A 25 -18.36 32.44 -20.16
N LEU A 26 -18.27 33.33 -19.16
CA LEU A 26 -19.45 34.00 -18.58
C LEU A 26 -20.24 34.83 -19.61
N ASN A 27 -19.58 35.35 -20.64
CA ASN A 27 -20.19 36.16 -21.69
C ASN A 27 -20.46 35.38 -22.99
N ASN A 28 -20.32 34.04 -22.99
CA ASN A 28 -20.50 33.16 -24.16
C ASN A 28 -19.56 33.47 -25.35
N LEU A 29 -18.32 33.86 -25.08
CA LEU A 29 -17.31 34.27 -26.07
C LEU A 29 -16.08 33.34 -26.13
N GLU A 30 -16.23 32.08 -25.70
CA GLU A 30 -15.13 31.10 -25.61
C GLU A 30 -14.42 30.83 -26.94
N ASN A 31 -15.15 30.92 -28.07
CA ASN A 31 -14.62 30.62 -29.40
C ASN A 31 -13.58 31.64 -29.90
N ILE A 32 -13.47 32.82 -29.28
CA ILE A 32 -12.50 33.88 -29.66
C ILE A 32 -11.08 33.57 -29.16
N ASN A 33 -10.96 32.64 -28.21
CA ASN A 33 -9.71 32.29 -27.53
C ASN A 33 -8.64 31.63 -28.45
N ASN A 34 -9.02 31.25 -29.68
CA ASN A 34 -8.12 30.62 -30.66
C ASN A 34 -7.38 31.62 -31.58
N ASP A 35 -7.83 32.88 -31.62
CA ASP A 35 -7.38 33.87 -32.62
C ASP A 35 -6.47 34.97 -32.04
N LEU A 36 -6.34 35.07 -30.71
CA LEU A 36 -5.61 36.12 -30.01
C LEU A 36 -4.77 35.56 -28.85
N ASP A 37 -3.64 36.21 -28.55
CA ASP A 37 -2.84 35.92 -27.37
C ASP A 37 -3.46 36.51 -26.08
N GLU A 38 -2.91 36.17 -24.92
CA GLU A 38 -3.49 36.55 -23.61
C GLU A 38 -3.65 38.08 -23.43
N GLU A 39 -2.71 38.85 -23.98
CA GLU A 39 -2.73 40.32 -23.94
C GLU A 39 -3.72 40.91 -24.95
N GLY A 40 -3.83 40.34 -26.15
CA GLY A 40 -4.85 40.65 -27.14
C GLY A 40 -6.28 40.37 -26.63
N LEU A 41 -6.48 39.24 -25.95
CA LEU A 41 -7.77 38.87 -25.34
C LEU A 41 -8.15 39.80 -24.19
N LYS A 42 -7.17 40.18 -23.35
CA LYS A 42 -7.39 41.16 -22.29
C LYS A 42 -7.82 42.52 -22.87
N ASN A 43 -7.15 42.99 -23.92
CA ASN A 43 -7.50 44.23 -24.60
C ASN A 43 -8.89 44.16 -25.25
N PHE A 44 -9.23 43.03 -25.87
CA PHE A 44 -10.57 42.78 -26.41
C PHE A 44 -11.64 42.87 -25.32
N ILE A 45 -11.42 42.21 -24.18
CA ILE A 45 -12.37 42.22 -23.05
C ILE A 45 -12.58 43.64 -22.50
N LEU A 46 -11.51 44.42 -22.37
CA LEU A 46 -11.55 45.77 -21.79
C LEU A 46 -12.15 46.81 -22.76
N ASN A 47 -12.01 46.64 -24.07
CA ASN A 47 -12.51 47.60 -25.07
C ASN A 47 -13.89 47.25 -25.65
N ASN A 48 -14.40 46.04 -25.40
CA ASN A 48 -15.71 45.62 -25.90
C ASN A 48 -16.84 46.11 -24.98
N GLU A 49 -17.75 46.94 -25.53
CA GLU A 49 -18.89 47.50 -24.80
C GLU A 49 -20.01 46.50 -24.51
N ASN A 50 -20.03 45.36 -25.21
CA ASN A 50 -21.03 44.31 -25.00
C ASN A 50 -20.72 43.42 -23.78
N ILE A 51 -19.49 43.46 -23.27
CA ILE A 51 -19.11 42.73 -22.05
C ILE A 51 -19.43 43.61 -20.85
N THR A 52 -20.35 43.13 -20.02
CA THR A 52 -20.86 43.88 -18.85
C THR A 52 -20.55 43.20 -17.52
N ASN A 53 -19.93 42.01 -17.55
CA ASN A 53 -19.53 41.26 -16.38
C ASN A 53 -18.10 40.74 -16.53
N TYR A 54 -17.27 40.99 -15.51
CA TYR A 54 -15.85 40.68 -15.47
C TYR A 54 -15.54 39.81 -14.26
N ILE A 55 -14.75 38.74 -14.44
CA ILE A 55 -14.36 37.88 -13.32
C ILE A 55 -12.95 38.24 -12.87
N TYR A 56 -12.81 38.62 -11.60
CA TYR A 56 -11.52 38.89 -10.98
C TYR A 56 -11.20 37.83 -9.94
N GLN A 57 -9.99 37.28 -10.01
CA GLN A 57 -9.40 36.53 -8.92
C GLN A 57 -8.93 37.50 -7.84
N PHE A 58 -9.10 37.12 -6.57
CA PHE A 58 -8.64 37.88 -5.43
C PHE A 58 -7.96 36.99 -4.39
N ARG A 59 -7.21 37.64 -3.49
CA ARG A 59 -6.66 37.04 -2.28
C ARG A 59 -7.08 37.86 -1.06
N ILE A 60 -7.56 37.20 -0.01
CA ILE A 60 -7.74 37.86 1.29
C ILE A 60 -6.40 37.98 2.03
N ARG A 61 -6.13 39.18 2.53
CA ARG A 61 -5.01 39.50 3.43
C ARG A 61 -5.53 40.08 4.74
N TYR A 62 -4.62 40.20 5.71
CA TYR A 62 -4.97 40.39 7.11
C TYR A 62 -4.22 41.60 7.68
N TYR A 63 -4.92 42.51 8.35
CA TYR A 63 -4.26 43.61 9.07
C TYR A 63 -3.45 43.08 10.25
N ASP A 64 -3.99 42.12 10.99
CA ASP A 64 -3.28 41.44 12.08
C ASP A 64 -2.17 40.52 11.54
N LYS A 65 -1.04 40.47 12.25
CA LYS A 65 0.11 39.58 11.95
C LYS A 65 -0.08 38.17 12.51
N VAL A 66 -1.00 37.95 13.45
CA VAL A 66 -1.22 36.65 14.07
C VAL A 66 -2.10 35.75 13.17
N PHE A 67 -1.64 34.51 12.92
CA PHE A 67 -2.29 33.48 12.08
C PHE A 67 -2.26 33.71 10.55
N ARG A 68 -1.37 34.57 10.03
CA ARG A 68 -1.13 34.67 8.58
C ARG A 68 -0.58 33.34 8.06
N ASN A 69 -1.19 32.79 6.99
CA ASN A 69 -0.74 31.57 6.31
C ASN A 69 -0.58 30.35 7.27
N SER A 70 -1.61 30.06 8.06
CA SER A 70 -1.57 28.95 9.03
C SER A 70 -1.89 27.60 8.39
N ASP A 71 -1.09 26.58 8.73
CA ASP A 71 -1.40 25.19 8.42
C ASP A 71 -2.57 24.65 9.26
N ILE A 72 -2.89 25.32 10.37
CA ILE A 72 -3.89 24.90 11.35
C ILE A 72 -5.29 25.46 11.01
N TYR A 73 -5.37 26.66 10.44
CA TYR A 73 -6.63 27.37 10.23
C TYR A 73 -6.92 27.65 8.75
N GLY A 74 -8.16 27.37 8.33
CA GLY A 74 -8.73 27.85 7.08
C GLY A 74 -9.43 29.20 7.28
N VAL A 75 -9.48 30.01 6.24
CA VAL A 75 -10.05 31.37 6.27
C VAL A 75 -11.40 31.40 5.56
N TYR A 76 -12.39 32.01 6.20
CA TYR A 76 -13.75 32.11 5.69
C TYR A 76 -14.20 33.57 5.75
N PRO A 77 -13.99 34.34 4.68
CA PRO A 77 -14.50 35.70 4.60
C PRO A 77 -16.02 35.72 4.48
N ASP A 78 -16.61 36.74 5.09
CA ASP A 78 -17.97 37.15 4.85
C ASP A 78 -18.00 38.04 3.61
N LEU A 79 -18.58 37.51 2.54
CA LEU A 79 -18.65 38.16 1.24
C LEU A 79 -20.04 38.78 1.00
N SER A 80 -20.89 38.90 2.03
CA SER A 80 -22.23 39.47 1.91
C SER A 80 -22.24 41.00 1.79
N ASN A 81 -21.20 41.66 2.31
CA ASN A 81 -21.12 43.12 2.39
C ASN A 81 -19.93 43.64 1.57
N LEU A 82 -20.00 43.42 0.26
CA LEU A 82 -19.03 43.91 -0.73
C LEU A 82 -19.59 45.14 -1.46
N PRO A 83 -18.73 45.96 -2.11
CA PRO A 83 -19.19 47.11 -2.90
C PRO A 83 -20.24 46.74 -3.95
N ASP A 84 -21.18 47.65 -4.24
CA ASP A 84 -22.34 47.40 -5.11
C ASP A 84 -22.01 46.93 -6.53
N TYR A 85 -20.81 47.23 -7.02
CA TYR A 85 -20.33 46.78 -8.33
C TYR A 85 -19.96 45.28 -8.38
N ILE A 86 -19.89 44.61 -7.22
CA ILE A 86 -19.62 43.17 -7.12
C ILE A 86 -20.94 42.42 -7.01
N LYS A 87 -21.29 41.71 -8.08
CA LYS A 87 -22.57 40.97 -8.20
C LYS A 87 -22.55 39.63 -7.47
N GLU A 88 -21.40 38.96 -7.48
CA GLU A 88 -21.25 37.64 -6.85
C GLU A 88 -19.79 37.43 -6.46
N ALA A 89 -19.53 36.83 -5.30
CA ALA A 89 -18.18 36.48 -4.86
C ALA A 89 -18.16 35.09 -4.21
N LYS A 90 -17.17 34.27 -4.60
CA LYS A 90 -17.00 32.90 -4.10
C LYS A 90 -15.52 32.58 -3.89
N MET A 91 -15.23 31.85 -2.82
CA MET A 91 -13.88 31.32 -2.56
C MET A 91 -13.61 30.11 -3.46
N ASP A 92 -12.35 29.90 -3.86
CA ASP A 92 -11.93 28.77 -4.72
C ASP A 92 -12.08 27.42 -4.01
N GLY A 93 -12.13 27.42 -2.67
CA GLY A 93 -12.32 26.22 -1.86
C GLY A 93 -12.62 26.56 -0.39
N GLY A 94 -13.17 25.59 0.35
CA GLY A 94 -13.53 25.79 1.76
C GLY A 94 -12.29 26.02 2.63
N GLY A 95 -12.08 27.26 3.09
CA GLY A 95 -10.94 27.65 3.92
C GLY A 95 -9.73 28.16 3.13
N SER A 96 -9.84 28.28 1.80
CA SER A 96 -8.82 28.89 0.93
C SER A 96 -8.70 30.40 1.20
N PRO A 97 -7.52 31.03 1.07
CA PRO A 97 -7.39 32.48 1.06
C PRO A 97 -7.63 33.10 -0.34
N TYR A 98 -7.94 32.29 -1.35
CA TYR A 98 -8.16 32.72 -2.74
C TYR A 98 -9.62 32.51 -3.16
N GLY A 99 -10.11 33.39 -4.03
CA GLY A 99 -11.45 33.33 -4.59
C GLY A 99 -11.59 34.13 -5.88
N ASN A 100 -12.79 34.13 -6.44
CA ASN A 100 -13.16 34.96 -7.58
C ASN A 100 -14.45 35.73 -7.29
N PHE A 101 -14.60 36.91 -7.89
CA PHE A 101 -15.86 37.64 -7.90
C PHE A 101 -16.20 38.18 -9.28
N ILE A 102 -17.49 38.44 -9.51
CA ILE A 102 -18.06 39.02 -10.72
C ILE A 102 -18.29 40.51 -10.48
N SER A 103 -17.71 41.34 -11.34
CA SER A 103 -17.78 42.80 -11.32
C SER A 103 -18.50 43.33 -12.55
N ASP A 104 -19.28 44.41 -12.43
CA ASP A 104 -19.73 45.20 -13.59
C ASP A 104 -18.80 46.37 -13.95
N LYS A 105 -17.71 46.54 -13.20
CA LYS A 105 -16.63 47.49 -13.50
C LYS A 105 -15.41 46.80 -14.13
N LYS A 106 -14.84 47.46 -15.15
CA LYS A 106 -13.59 47.12 -15.85
C LYS A 106 -12.33 47.39 -15.03
N GLU A 107 -12.37 48.40 -14.18
CA GLU A 107 -11.27 48.76 -13.29
C GLU A 107 -11.75 48.69 -11.87
N ILE A 108 -10.96 48.04 -11.03
CA ILE A 108 -11.25 47.79 -9.63
C ILE A 108 -10.17 48.46 -8.80
N GLU A 109 -10.58 49.05 -7.69
CA GLU A 109 -9.67 49.59 -6.68
C GLU A 109 -8.61 48.55 -6.28
N GLU A 110 -7.41 48.99 -5.88
CA GLU A 110 -6.30 48.06 -5.56
C GLU A 110 -6.60 47.13 -4.36
N LYS A 111 -7.56 47.52 -3.52
CA LYS A 111 -7.99 46.76 -2.36
C LYS A 111 -9.44 47.06 -1.98
N ILE A 112 -10.10 46.07 -1.37
CA ILE A 112 -11.39 46.23 -0.71
C ILE A 112 -11.14 46.01 0.78
N ASP A 113 -11.17 47.10 1.54
CA ASP A 113 -10.92 47.10 2.99
C ASP A 113 -12.14 46.59 3.79
N ASN A 114 -11.92 46.34 5.07
CA ASN A 114 -12.97 46.03 6.05
C ASN A 114 -13.79 44.75 5.80
N VAL A 115 -13.20 43.74 5.17
CA VAL A 115 -13.84 42.43 4.97
C VAL A 115 -13.74 41.59 6.23
N ASN A 116 -14.91 41.28 6.81
CA ASN A 116 -14.98 40.40 7.97
C ASN A 116 -14.63 38.97 7.59
N TYR A 117 -13.92 38.25 8.46
CA TYR A 117 -13.65 36.83 8.28
C TYR A 117 -13.56 36.09 9.60
N VAL A 118 -13.80 34.78 9.52
CA VAL A 118 -13.66 33.84 10.64
C VAL A 118 -12.60 32.79 10.28
N LEU A 119 -11.83 32.38 11.28
CA LEU A 119 -10.89 31.27 11.15
C LEU A 119 -11.56 30.00 11.67
N LYS A 120 -11.55 28.93 10.88
CA LYS A 120 -11.99 27.61 11.37
C LYS A 120 -10.79 26.67 11.31
N ILE A 121 -10.66 25.81 12.33
CA ILE A 121 -9.61 24.79 12.34
C ILE A 121 -9.82 23.91 11.09
N LYS A 122 -8.75 23.68 10.33
CA LYS A 122 -8.81 22.80 9.17
C LYS A 122 -9.20 21.40 9.65
N PHE A 123 -10.17 20.80 8.98
CA PHE A 123 -10.65 19.45 9.31
C PHE A 123 -9.49 18.43 9.32
N ASP A 124 -8.52 18.60 8.43
CA ASP A 124 -7.30 17.79 8.33
C ASP A 124 -6.48 17.83 9.63
N PHE A 125 -6.34 19.01 10.25
CA PHE A 125 -5.67 19.17 11.54
C PHE A 125 -6.47 18.53 12.67
N CYS A 126 -7.80 18.64 12.66
CA CYS A 126 -8.66 17.96 13.63
C CYS A 126 -8.50 16.44 13.55
N LEU A 127 -8.35 15.86 12.35
CA LEU A 127 -8.16 14.42 12.19
C LEU A 127 -6.78 13.95 12.67
N ILE A 128 -5.72 14.71 12.42
CA ILE A 128 -4.39 14.45 13.00
C ILE A 128 -4.47 14.50 14.53
N LEU A 129 -5.13 15.52 15.08
CA LEU A 129 -5.28 15.67 16.53
C LEU A 129 -6.12 14.53 17.12
N ILE A 130 -7.23 14.16 16.50
CA ILE A 130 -8.09 13.04 16.93
C ILE A 130 -7.33 11.72 16.84
N SER A 131 -6.55 11.48 15.79
CA SER A 131 -5.75 10.26 15.66
C SER A 131 -4.62 10.20 16.69
N VAL A 132 -3.97 11.32 17.00
CA VAL A 132 -2.99 11.42 18.11
C VAL A 132 -3.65 11.26 19.47
N ILE A 133 -4.84 11.81 19.69
CA ILE A 133 -5.60 11.67 20.93
C ILE A 133 -6.09 10.23 21.09
N ILE A 134 -6.59 9.59 20.04
CA ILE A 134 -6.92 8.17 20.03
C ILE A 134 -5.65 7.35 20.29
N LEU A 135 -4.50 7.71 19.71
CA LEU A 135 -3.22 7.06 19.98
C LEU A 135 -2.88 7.12 21.48
N ILE A 136 -2.91 8.32 22.07
CA ILE A 136 -2.62 8.56 23.50
C ILE A 136 -3.64 7.87 24.40
N PHE A 137 -4.91 7.90 24.03
CA PHE A 137 -6.01 7.29 24.78
C PHE A 137 -5.95 5.76 24.73
N LEU A 138 -5.67 5.17 23.56
CA LEU A 138 -5.45 3.73 23.38
C LEU A 138 -4.20 3.26 24.13
N THR A 139 -3.13 4.07 24.18
CA THR A 139 -1.90 3.70 24.90
C THR A 139 -2.00 3.82 26.42
N ASN A 140 -2.87 4.70 26.94
CA ASN A 140 -2.91 5.03 28.36
C ASN A 140 -4.13 4.50 29.14
N ASN A 141 -5.33 4.37 28.54
CA ASN A 141 -6.58 4.31 29.32
C ASN A 141 -7.47 3.08 29.13
N ILE A 142 -7.13 2.12 28.26
CA ILE A 142 -7.93 0.90 28.13
C ILE A 142 -7.33 -0.19 29.03
N ASN A 143 -7.95 -0.43 30.18
CA ASN A 143 -7.58 -1.52 31.12
C ASN A 143 -7.59 -2.92 30.47
N ILE A 144 -8.29 -3.11 29.34
CA ILE A 144 -8.27 -4.36 28.55
C ILE A 144 -6.87 -4.63 27.92
N PHE A 145 -6.05 -3.59 27.73
CA PHE A 145 -4.70 -3.69 27.17
C PHE A 145 -3.59 -3.67 28.23
N ASN A 146 -3.91 -3.39 29.50
CA ASN A 146 -2.97 -3.43 30.63
C ASN A 146 -2.84 -4.85 31.22
N TYR A 147 -2.86 -5.88 30.36
CA TYR A 147 -2.68 -7.27 30.76
C TYR A 147 -1.60 -7.91 29.91
N SER A 148 -0.77 -8.76 30.52
CA SER A 148 0.30 -9.47 29.82
C SER A 148 0.01 -10.96 29.81
N SER A 149 0.29 -11.65 28.71
CA SER A 149 0.07 -13.11 28.62
C SER A 149 1.25 -13.85 28.00
N LEU A 150 1.46 -15.09 28.47
CA LEU A 150 2.53 -15.96 27.99
C LEU A 150 2.35 -16.32 26.52
N SER A 151 1.12 -16.58 26.10
CA SER A 151 0.73 -16.89 24.72
C SER A 151 -0.49 -16.05 24.30
N PRO A 152 -0.79 -15.96 22.98
CA PRO A 152 -2.03 -15.37 22.51
C PRO A 152 -3.24 -16.14 23.07
N VAL A 153 -4.24 -15.40 23.58
CA VAL A 153 -5.48 -15.97 24.13
C VAL A 153 -6.64 -15.83 23.14
N ARG A 154 -7.79 -16.44 23.46
CA ARG A 154 -9.01 -16.41 22.61
C ARG A 154 -9.41 -15.00 22.17
N LEU A 155 -9.35 -14.01 23.07
CA LEU A 155 -9.69 -12.62 22.75
C LEU A 155 -8.84 -12.04 21.62
N ASP A 156 -7.59 -12.49 21.49
CA ASP A 156 -6.64 -11.98 20.50
C ASP A 156 -7.05 -12.42 19.11
N TYR A 157 -7.47 -13.67 18.99
CA TYR A 157 -8.01 -14.25 17.77
C TYR A 157 -9.39 -13.68 17.43
N ILE A 158 -10.22 -13.37 18.42
CA ILE A 158 -11.51 -12.68 18.19
C ILE A 158 -11.28 -11.28 17.61
N LEU A 159 -10.37 -10.50 18.21
CA LEU A 159 -10.03 -9.17 17.71
C LEU A 159 -9.46 -9.23 16.29
N PHE A 160 -8.55 -10.16 16.02
CA PHE A 160 -8.05 -10.41 14.67
C PHE A 160 -9.19 -10.76 13.71
N GLY A 161 -10.10 -11.66 14.09
CA GLY A 161 -11.23 -12.07 13.29
C GLY A 161 -12.19 -10.91 12.95
N ILE A 162 -12.45 -10.02 13.91
CA ILE A 162 -13.24 -8.81 13.68
C ILE A 162 -12.55 -7.92 12.63
N ILE A 163 -11.26 -7.65 12.78
CA ILE A 163 -10.50 -6.78 11.85
C ILE A 163 -10.47 -7.37 10.44
N VAL A 164 -10.18 -8.67 10.31
CA VAL A 164 -10.22 -9.37 9.02
C VAL A 164 -11.63 -9.35 8.42
N GLY A 165 -12.66 -9.54 9.25
CA GLY A 165 -14.06 -9.41 8.84
C GLY A 165 -14.35 -8.03 8.27
N LEU A 166 -13.87 -6.95 8.91
CA LEU A 166 -13.99 -5.59 8.36
C LEU A 166 -13.29 -5.48 7.01
N CYS A 167 -12.03 -5.94 6.89
CA CYS A 167 -11.28 -5.93 5.63
C CYS A 167 -12.02 -6.67 4.50
N PHE A 168 -12.72 -7.77 4.82
CA PHE A 168 -13.42 -8.57 3.82
C PHE A 168 -14.49 -7.78 3.09
N PHE A 169 -15.16 -6.88 3.80
CA PHE A 169 -16.20 -6.05 3.21
C PHE A 169 -15.73 -4.65 2.82
N SER A 170 -14.46 -4.29 3.05
CA SER A 170 -13.91 -2.97 2.77
C SER A 170 -13.50 -2.75 1.31
N TYR A 171 -12.66 -3.59 0.70
CA TYR A 171 -12.12 -3.36 -0.65
C TYR A 171 -11.50 -4.64 -1.25
N ILE A 172 -11.36 -4.70 -2.58
CA ILE A 172 -10.48 -5.61 -3.32
C ILE A 172 -9.85 -4.85 -4.49
N TYR A 173 -8.55 -5.01 -4.72
CA TYR A 173 -7.87 -4.31 -5.82
C TYR A 173 -8.08 -5.06 -7.15
N SER A 174 -8.26 -4.35 -8.26
CA SER A 174 -8.64 -4.95 -9.53
C SER A 174 -7.63 -5.93 -10.12
N ASP A 175 -6.34 -5.84 -9.77
CA ASP A 175 -5.30 -6.76 -10.29
C ASP A 175 -5.66 -8.24 -10.08
N VAL A 176 -6.22 -8.60 -8.91
CA VAL A 176 -6.62 -9.99 -8.65
C VAL A 176 -7.81 -10.42 -9.50
N LEU A 177 -8.65 -9.46 -9.94
CA LEU A 177 -9.78 -9.65 -10.86
C LEU A 177 -9.33 -9.78 -12.33
N VAL A 178 -8.01 -9.75 -12.59
CA VAL A 178 -7.40 -10.22 -13.85
C VAL A 178 -6.94 -11.67 -13.72
N ILE A 179 -6.25 -11.99 -12.62
CA ILE A 179 -5.66 -13.31 -12.38
C ILE A 179 -6.77 -14.36 -12.22
N PHE A 180 -7.80 -14.03 -11.45
CA PHE A 180 -8.92 -14.92 -11.16
C PHE A 180 -9.63 -15.42 -12.45
N PRO A 181 -10.12 -14.55 -13.36
CA PRO A 181 -10.82 -15.00 -14.55
C PRO A 181 -9.96 -15.84 -15.50
N PHE A 182 -8.69 -15.46 -15.69
CA PHE A 182 -7.77 -16.28 -16.49
C PHE A 182 -7.54 -17.66 -15.86
N SER A 183 -7.40 -17.73 -14.55
CA SER A 183 -7.18 -18.98 -13.82
C SER A 183 -8.40 -19.91 -13.85
N VAL A 184 -9.62 -19.38 -13.72
CA VAL A 184 -10.84 -20.19 -13.85
C VAL A 184 -11.02 -20.68 -15.28
N ASN A 185 -10.78 -19.83 -16.27
CA ASN A 185 -10.96 -20.19 -17.68
C ASN A 185 -9.83 -21.05 -18.25
N PHE A 186 -8.75 -21.28 -17.50
CA PHE A 186 -7.73 -22.28 -17.82
C PHE A 186 -8.34 -23.65 -18.14
N TRP A 187 -9.35 -24.06 -17.38
CA TRP A 187 -10.07 -25.33 -17.57
C TRP A 187 -11.00 -25.35 -18.80
N ASN A 188 -11.18 -24.22 -19.48
CA ASN A 188 -12.13 -24.03 -20.58
C ASN A 188 -11.46 -23.86 -21.95
N VAL A 189 -10.13 -24.03 -22.02
CA VAL A 189 -9.30 -23.80 -23.21
C VAL A 189 -8.25 -24.91 -23.32
N ASN A 190 -7.60 -25.03 -24.47
CA ASN A 190 -6.49 -25.96 -24.64
C ASN A 190 -5.28 -25.50 -23.80
N PRO A 191 -4.73 -26.35 -22.91
CA PRO A 191 -3.58 -26.01 -22.09
C PRO A 191 -2.34 -25.58 -22.91
N VAL A 192 -2.12 -26.18 -24.09
CA VAL A 192 -0.95 -25.87 -24.95
C VAL A 192 -1.03 -24.46 -25.53
N ASN A 193 -2.23 -24.03 -25.93
CA ASN A 193 -2.49 -22.71 -26.53
C ASN A 193 -3.12 -21.73 -25.52
N PHE A 194 -2.98 -21.99 -24.22
CA PHE A 194 -3.69 -21.30 -23.14
C PHE A 194 -3.64 -19.78 -23.29
N PHE A 195 -2.46 -19.18 -23.45
CA PHE A 195 -2.31 -17.72 -23.48
C PHE A 195 -3.10 -17.06 -24.62
N TYR A 196 -3.14 -17.69 -25.80
CA TYR A 196 -3.90 -17.18 -26.94
C TYR A 196 -5.41 -17.39 -26.73
N GLU A 197 -5.82 -18.63 -26.41
CA GLU A 197 -7.24 -18.96 -26.31
C GLU A 197 -7.92 -18.26 -25.14
N VAL A 198 -7.26 -18.18 -23.98
CA VAL A 198 -7.85 -17.54 -22.79
C VAL A 198 -7.98 -16.02 -23.00
N TYR A 199 -7.01 -15.38 -23.65
CA TYR A 199 -7.07 -13.95 -23.96
C TYR A 199 -8.22 -13.65 -24.92
N ASN A 200 -8.38 -14.44 -26.00
CA ASN A 200 -9.49 -14.25 -26.94
C ASN A 200 -10.85 -14.52 -26.29
N LYS A 201 -10.91 -15.45 -25.33
CA LYS A 201 -12.16 -15.83 -24.67
C LYS A 201 -12.61 -14.80 -23.64
N VAL A 202 -11.69 -14.30 -22.81
CA VAL A 202 -12.03 -13.51 -21.60
C VAL A 202 -11.11 -12.33 -21.31
N GLY A 203 -10.04 -12.16 -22.09
CA GLY A 203 -9.07 -11.09 -21.98
C GLY A 203 -9.61 -9.75 -22.50
N SER A 204 -8.90 -8.69 -22.20
CA SER A 204 -9.21 -7.34 -22.66
C SER A 204 -7.94 -6.50 -22.73
N TYR A 205 -7.68 -5.63 -21.76
CA TYR A 205 -6.46 -4.82 -21.71
C TYR A 205 -5.25 -5.61 -21.17
N HIS A 206 -5.46 -6.37 -20.09
CA HIS A 206 -4.40 -7.18 -19.50
C HIS A 206 -4.21 -8.47 -20.28
N LYS A 207 -2.95 -8.84 -20.46
CA LYS A 207 -2.57 -10.08 -21.14
C LYS A 207 -2.29 -11.16 -20.10
N PRO A 208 -2.68 -12.42 -20.37
CA PRO A 208 -2.49 -13.50 -19.41
C PRO A 208 -1.00 -13.79 -19.15
N ASP A 209 -0.11 -13.54 -20.10
CA ASP A 209 1.33 -13.77 -19.98
C ASP A 209 2.09 -12.79 -19.06
N ASP A 210 1.38 -11.88 -18.39
CA ASP A 210 1.90 -11.15 -17.24
C ASP A 210 2.39 -12.10 -16.11
N LEU A 211 1.84 -13.31 -16.06
CA LEU A 211 2.25 -14.39 -15.17
C LEU A 211 2.75 -15.61 -15.97
N PRO A 212 3.73 -16.35 -15.44
CA PRO A 212 4.18 -17.59 -16.04
C PRO A 212 3.06 -18.64 -16.07
N TYR A 213 3.11 -19.52 -17.07
CA TYR A 213 2.11 -20.57 -17.26
C TYR A 213 1.93 -21.44 -16.00
N LEU A 214 3.02 -21.81 -15.31
CA LEU A 214 2.95 -22.61 -14.09
C LEU A 214 2.18 -21.92 -12.95
N ALA A 215 2.22 -20.58 -12.88
CA ALA A 215 1.42 -19.83 -11.91
C ALA A 215 -0.07 -20.04 -12.17
N TYR A 216 -0.51 -20.02 -13.43
CA TYR A 216 -1.89 -20.30 -13.79
C TYR A 216 -2.30 -21.74 -13.51
N VAL A 217 -1.42 -22.72 -13.68
CA VAL A 217 -1.72 -24.10 -13.29
C VAL A 217 -2.06 -24.17 -11.79
N ILE A 218 -1.26 -23.52 -10.95
CA ILE A 218 -1.47 -23.46 -9.50
C ILE A 218 -2.76 -22.71 -9.17
N TYR A 219 -2.96 -21.51 -9.73
CA TYR A 219 -4.17 -20.74 -9.47
C TYR A 219 -5.43 -21.41 -10.00
N ALA A 220 -5.37 -22.09 -11.15
CA ALA A 220 -6.48 -22.85 -11.71
C ALA A 220 -6.91 -23.99 -10.78
N MET A 221 -5.96 -24.68 -10.14
CA MET A 221 -6.27 -25.68 -9.10
C MET A 221 -6.94 -25.03 -7.87
N LEU A 222 -6.45 -23.88 -7.41
CA LEU A 222 -7.01 -23.18 -6.25
C LEU A 222 -8.39 -22.57 -6.52
N TYR A 223 -8.67 -22.16 -7.76
CA TYR A 223 -9.96 -21.62 -8.20
C TYR A 223 -10.87 -22.67 -8.84
N PHE A 224 -10.52 -23.95 -8.76
CA PHE A 224 -11.33 -25.05 -9.30
C PHE A 224 -12.78 -25.07 -8.77
N PRO A 225 -13.06 -24.78 -7.48
CA PRO A 225 -14.44 -24.66 -7.01
C PRO A 225 -15.24 -23.55 -7.71
N LEU A 226 -14.60 -22.42 -8.03
CA LEU A 226 -15.25 -21.34 -8.78
C LEU A 226 -15.47 -21.71 -10.24
N TRP A 227 -14.62 -22.56 -10.82
CA TRP A 227 -14.87 -23.14 -12.14
C TRP A 227 -16.09 -24.06 -12.14
N ILE A 228 -16.22 -24.97 -11.17
CA ILE A 228 -17.43 -25.82 -11.02
C ILE A 228 -18.68 -24.94 -10.90
N TYR A 229 -18.63 -23.94 -10.02
CA TYR A 229 -19.73 -23.01 -9.84
C TYR A 229 -20.09 -22.27 -11.14
N SER A 230 -19.08 -21.87 -11.93
CA SER A 230 -19.29 -21.26 -13.24
C SER A 230 -20.02 -22.20 -14.21
N LYS A 231 -19.69 -23.51 -14.21
CA LYS A 231 -20.37 -24.52 -15.03
C LYS A 231 -21.82 -24.75 -14.62
N VAL A 232 -22.08 -24.88 -13.33
CA VAL A 232 -23.44 -25.05 -12.79
C VAL A 232 -24.33 -23.87 -13.16
N ARG A 233 -23.77 -22.65 -13.16
CA ARG A 233 -24.50 -21.41 -13.46
C ARG A 233 -24.52 -21.06 -14.95
N GLY A 234 -23.76 -21.76 -15.79
CA GLY A 234 -23.61 -21.42 -17.21
C GLY A 234 -22.94 -20.07 -17.45
N ILE A 235 -22.08 -19.60 -16.53
CA ILE A 235 -21.42 -18.30 -16.61
C ILE A 235 -19.93 -18.41 -17.00
N THR A 236 -19.43 -17.35 -17.64
CA THR A 236 -18.01 -17.17 -17.95
C THR A 236 -17.52 -15.94 -17.21
N TYR A 237 -16.41 -16.07 -16.48
CA TYR A 237 -15.77 -14.92 -15.83
C TYR A 237 -14.87 -14.20 -16.82
N TYR A 238 -15.11 -12.90 -16.99
CA TYR A 238 -14.28 -12.03 -17.82
C TYR A 238 -13.30 -11.23 -16.96
N THR A 239 -12.22 -10.73 -17.55
CA THR A 239 -11.30 -9.79 -16.88
C THR A 239 -11.96 -8.44 -16.65
N TRP A 240 -11.55 -7.68 -15.63
CA TRP A 240 -12.27 -6.47 -15.18
C TRP A 240 -12.41 -5.32 -16.19
N HIS A 241 -11.52 -5.24 -17.18
CA HIS A 241 -11.65 -4.28 -18.27
C HIS A 241 -12.61 -4.72 -19.38
N HIS A 242 -12.99 -6.00 -19.42
CA HIS A 242 -13.88 -6.53 -20.43
C HIS A 242 -15.32 -6.00 -20.24
N PRO A 243 -16.08 -5.68 -21.31
CA PRO A 243 -17.45 -5.16 -21.19
C PRO A 243 -18.40 -6.08 -20.44
N ASN A 244 -18.23 -7.39 -20.60
CA ASN A 244 -19.03 -8.43 -19.93
C ASN A 244 -18.49 -8.79 -18.53
N PHE A 245 -17.64 -7.95 -17.92
CA PHE A 245 -17.14 -8.21 -16.59
C PHE A 245 -18.27 -8.29 -15.57
N GLU A 246 -18.40 -9.45 -14.93
CA GLU A 246 -19.29 -9.61 -13.79
C GLU A 246 -18.68 -10.57 -12.77
N VAL A 247 -18.54 -10.07 -11.54
CA VAL A 247 -18.13 -10.84 -10.37
C VAL A 247 -19.06 -10.48 -9.23
N GLY A 248 -19.61 -11.50 -8.57
CA GLY A 248 -20.50 -11.35 -7.43
C GLY A 248 -19.77 -11.33 -6.09
N THR A 249 -20.54 -11.15 -5.03
CA THR A 249 -20.00 -11.14 -3.66
C THR A 249 -19.45 -12.50 -3.25
N LEU A 250 -20.06 -13.60 -3.71
CA LEU A 250 -19.63 -14.96 -3.34
C LEU A 250 -18.22 -15.26 -3.85
N GLU A 251 -17.93 -14.87 -5.09
CA GLU A 251 -16.63 -15.02 -5.74
C GLU A 251 -15.56 -14.19 -5.02
N ILE A 252 -15.87 -12.94 -4.68
CA ILE A 252 -14.97 -12.07 -3.89
C ILE A 252 -14.70 -12.68 -2.51
N MET A 253 -15.74 -13.19 -1.83
CA MET A 253 -15.58 -13.84 -0.54
C MET A 253 -14.72 -15.10 -0.66
N TYR A 254 -14.92 -15.92 -1.69
CA TYR A 254 -14.08 -17.10 -1.93
C TYR A 254 -12.60 -16.72 -2.10
N ILE A 255 -12.30 -15.71 -2.93
CA ILE A 255 -10.92 -15.22 -3.12
C ILE A 255 -10.32 -14.83 -1.75
N LYS A 256 -11.03 -14.05 -0.95
CA LYS A 256 -10.55 -13.61 0.37
C LYS A 256 -10.40 -14.75 1.38
N PHE A 257 -11.31 -15.72 1.39
CA PHE A 257 -11.20 -16.92 2.23
C PHE A 257 -10.01 -17.79 1.84
N LEU A 258 -9.74 -17.92 0.53
CA LEU A 258 -8.55 -18.61 0.04
C LEU A 258 -7.27 -17.92 0.57
N LEU A 259 -7.20 -16.59 0.49
CA LEU A 259 -6.06 -15.84 1.04
C LEU A 259 -5.95 -16.00 2.57
N LEU A 260 -7.07 -16.01 3.29
CA LEU A 260 -7.11 -16.24 4.74
C LEU A 260 -6.57 -17.62 5.10
N PHE A 261 -6.94 -18.66 4.35
CA PHE A 261 -6.39 -20.00 4.53
C PHE A 261 -4.87 -19.99 4.41
N PHE A 262 -4.30 -19.34 3.38
CA PHE A 262 -2.84 -19.26 3.22
C PHE A 262 -2.15 -18.41 4.28
N VAL A 263 -2.78 -17.36 4.81
CA VAL A 263 -2.27 -16.62 5.97
C VAL A 263 -2.23 -17.52 7.21
N LEU A 264 -3.30 -18.25 7.51
CA LEU A 264 -3.35 -19.14 8.67
C LEU A 264 -2.35 -20.31 8.54
N ALA A 265 -2.24 -20.90 7.35
CA ALA A 265 -1.28 -21.94 7.05
C ALA A 265 0.17 -21.43 7.19
N SER A 266 0.46 -20.23 6.70
CA SER A 266 1.77 -19.58 6.85
C SER A 266 2.08 -19.25 8.31
N SER A 267 1.08 -18.80 9.09
CA SER A 267 1.19 -18.58 10.53
C SER A 267 1.57 -19.86 11.28
N TYR A 268 0.94 -20.99 10.94
CA TYR A 268 1.28 -22.29 11.51
C TYR A 268 2.69 -22.76 11.12
N LEU A 269 3.13 -22.53 9.88
CA LEU A 269 4.50 -22.81 9.46
C LEU A 269 5.50 -21.94 10.22
N LEU A 270 5.22 -20.66 10.44
CA LEU A 270 6.08 -19.78 11.25
C LEU A 270 6.17 -20.24 12.71
N TYR A 271 5.04 -20.68 13.29
CA TYR A 271 5.06 -21.35 14.59
C TYR A 271 6.04 -22.54 14.58
N LYS A 272 5.98 -23.43 13.59
CA LYS A 272 6.94 -24.56 13.49
C LYS A 272 8.39 -24.11 13.27
N ILE A 273 8.61 -23.15 12.38
CA ILE A 273 9.95 -22.61 12.09
C ILE A 273 10.54 -22.01 13.36
N SER A 274 9.78 -21.23 14.11
CA SER A 274 10.25 -20.60 15.35
C SER A 274 10.72 -21.63 16.40
N LYS A 275 10.08 -22.80 16.50
CA LYS A 275 10.55 -23.92 17.34
C LYS A 275 11.91 -24.44 16.87
N LYS A 276 12.15 -24.50 15.55
CA LYS A 276 13.46 -24.87 14.97
C LYS A 276 14.54 -23.82 15.21
N LEU A 277 14.16 -22.59 15.56
CA LEU A 277 15.07 -21.52 15.99
C LEU A 277 15.37 -21.57 17.50
N GLY A 278 14.76 -22.52 18.25
CA GLY A 278 14.98 -22.68 19.68
C GLY A 278 13.98 -21.93 20.57
N LEU A 279 12.95 -21.31 19.99
CA LEU A 279 11.93 -20.60 20.77
C LEU A 279 11.00 -21.56 21.54
N TYR A 280 10.60 -21.15 22.74
CA TYR A 280 9.61 -21.86 23.54
C TYR A 280 8.22 -21.85 22.91
N GLU A 281 7.40 -22.82 23.30
CA GLU A 281 6.03 -23.02 22.82
C GLU A 281 5.19 -21.74 22.79
N ASN A 282 5.18 -21.02 23.90
CA ASN A 282 4.39 -19.81 24.08
C ASN A 282 4.86 -18.67 23.16
N ARG A 283 6.19 -18.52 22.99
CA ARG A 283 6.79 -17.54 22.05
C ARG A 283 6.50 -17.89 20.60
N SER A 284 6.56 -19.17 20.26
CA SER A 284 6.25 -19.65 18.92
C SER A 284 4.81 -19.34 18.51
N LYS A 285 3.85 -19.43 19.44
CA LYS A 285 2.46 -19.02 19.17
C LYS A 285 2.36 -17.52 18.92
N TRP A 286 3.12 -16.71 19.67
CA TRP A 286 3.21 -15.27 19.44
C TRP A 286 3.81 -14.90 18.09
N VAL A 287 4.84 -15.59 17.61
CA VAL A 287 5.39 -15.39 16.26
C VAL A 287 4.27 -15.53 15.22
N GLY A 288 3.54 -16.63 15.28
CA GLY A 288 2.43 -16.89 14.35
C GLY A 288 1.35 -15.81 14.42
N PHE A 289 0.97 -15.38 15.63
CA PHE A 289 -0.03 -14.33 15.84
C PHE A 289 0.46 -12.96 15.34
N ILE A 290 1.69 -12.58 15.66
CA ILE A 290 2.29 -11.29 15.25
C ILE A 290 2.35 -11.18 13.73
N PHE A 291 2.71 -12.27 13.05
CA PHE A 291 2.68 -12.31 11.59
C PHE A 291 1.27 -12.04 11.03
N MET A 292 0.26 -12.83 11.44
CA MET A 292 -1.10 -12.70 10.90
C MET A 292 -1.73 -11.35 11.25
N SER A 293 -1.38 -10.79 12.41
CA SER A 293 -1.92 -9.51 12.89
C SER A 293 -1.16 -8.28 12.37
N SER A 294 -0.09 -8.44 11.59
CA SER A 294 0.72 -7.32 11.08
C SER A 294 -0.03 -6.60 9.95
N PRO A 295 -0.03 -5.25 9.89
CA PRO A 295 -0.52 -4.52 8.73
C PRO A 295 0.21 -4.86 7.42
N PHE A 296 1.49 -5.24 7.47
CA PHE A 296 2.21 -5.75 6.29
C PHE A 296 1.64 -7.07 5.76
N THR A 297 0.84 -7.77 6.55
CA THR A 297 0.10 -8.98 6.14
C THR A 297 -1.35 -8.62 5.80
N ILE A 298 -2.06 -7.95 6.72
CA ILE A 298 -3.50 -7.71 6.61
C ILE A 298 -3.82 -6.79 5.42
N LEU A 299 -3.08 -5.70 5.22
CA LEU A 299 -3.39 -4.75 4.16
C LEU A 299 -3.18 -5.39 2.77
N PRO A 300 -2.04 -6.01 2.43
CA PRO A 300 -1.89 -6.71 1.15
C PRO A 300 -2.83 -7.90 0.96
N ALA A 301 -3.00 -8.76 1.98
CA ALA A 301 -3.74 -10.01 1.83
C ALA A 301 -5.27 -9.85 1.92
N PHE A 302 -5.78 -8.86 2.67
CA PHE A 302 -7.21 -8.77 2.96
C PHE A 302 -7.87 -7.47 2.52
N VAL A 303 -7.13 -6.36 2.40
CA VAL A 303 -7.66 -5.11 1.84
C VAL A 303 -7.39 -5.06 0.33
N ILE A 304 -6.12 -5.19 -0.07
CA ILE A 304 -5.74 -5.20 -1.49
C ILE A 304 -6.08 -6.57 -2.12
N SER A 305 -6.08 -7.64 -1.31
CA SER A 305 -6.39 -9.03 -1.67
C SER A 305 -5.50 -9.63 -2.75
N GLN A 306 -4.19 -9.49 -2.56
CA GLN A 306 -3.19 -9.97 -3.50
C GLN A 306 -2.72 -11.39 -3.19
N VAL A 307 -2.37 -12.13 -4.24
CA VAL A 307 -2.10 -13.59 -4.20
C VAL A 307 -0.70 -13.95 -3.71
N GLU A 308 0.17 -12.97 -3.44
CA GLU A 308 1.56 -13.17 -3.00
C GLU A 308 1.66 -14.02 -1.73
N ILE A 309 0.64 -14.05 -0.86
CA ILE A 309 0.64 -14.94 0.31
C ILE A 309 0.77 -16.42 -0.06
N ILE A 310 0.29 -16.83 -1.25
CA ILE A 310 0.42 -18.20 -1.75
C ILE A 310 1.90 -18.50 -2.06
N MET A 311 2.60 -17.57 -2.73
CA MET A 311 4.05 -17.68 -2.96
C MET A 311 4.81 -17.76 -1.63
N ILE A 312 4.40 -16.99 -0.62
CA ILE A 312 5.07 -16.98 0.69
C ILE A 312 4.86 -18.31 1.41
N PHE A 313 3.67 -18.89 1.36
CA PHE A 313 3.42 -20.21 1.93
C PHE A 313 4.41 -21.26 1.41
N PHE A 314 4.60 -21.34 0.09
CA PHE A 314 5.58 -22.25 -0.51
C PHE A 314 7.02 -21.89 -0.15
N THR A 315 7.33 -20.60 -0.06
CA THR A 315 8.64 -20.13 0.41
C THR A 315 8.91 -20.56 1.86
N LEU A 316 7.92 -20.52 2.74
CA LEU A 316 8.05 -20.98 4.13
C LEU A 316 8.17 -22.51 4.23
N LEU A 317 7.50 -23.27 3.37
CA LEU A 317 7.73 -24.71 3.25
C LEU A 317 9.19 -24.99 2.85
N ALA A 318 9.70 -24.25 1.87
CA ALA A 318 11.09 -24.35 1.44
C ALA A 318 12.05 -24.06 2.58
N ILE A 319 11.84 -22.97 3.32
CA ILE A 319 12.68 -22.58 4.46
C ILE A 319 12.59 -23.63 5.57
N SER A 320 11.39 -24.14 5.87
CA SER A 320 11.20 -25.19 6.87
C SER A 320 12.00 -26.45 6.54
N ASP A 321 11.91 -26.96 5.31
CA ASP A 321 12.70 -28.11 4.85
C ASP A 321 14.20 -27.77 4.75
N TYR A 322 14.55 -26.54 4.38
CA TYR A 322 15.94 -26.07 4.38
C TYR A 322 16.52 -26.15 5.78
N LEU A 323 15.85 -25.65 6.82
CA LEU A 323 16.32 -25.70 8.22
C LEU A 323 16.48 -27.13 8.74
N ASP A 324 15.72 -28.10 8.19
CA ASP A 324 15.84 -29.53 8.51
C ASP A 324 16.90 -30.26 7.68
N ASN A 325 17.64 -29.53 6.83
CA ASN A 325 18.61 -30.09 5.88
C ASN A 325 17.98 -31.08 4.87
N ASN A 326 16.69 -30.91 4.56
CA ASN A 326 15.94 -31.75 3.63
C ASN A 326 15.91 -31.13 2.23
N ARG A 327 16.43 -31.83 1.22
CA ARG A 327 16.54 -31.36 -0.18
C ARG A 327 15.20 -30.99 -0.85
N ARG A 328 14.05 -31.39 -0.28
CA ARG A 328 12.72 -30.95 -0.74
C ARG A 328 12.56 -29.42 -0.79
N TYR A 329 13.39 -28.64 -0.08
CA TYR A 329 13.38 -27.18 -0.23
C TYR A 329 13.54 -26.70 -1.68
N ILE A 330 14.33 -27.42 -2.49
CA ILE A 330 14.53 -27.13 -3.92
C ILE A 330 13.19 -27.20 -4.67
N LEU A 331 12.40 -28.26 -4.45
CA LEU A 331 11.08 -28.43 -5.05
C LEU A 331 10.13 -27.28 -4.66
N TRP A 332 10.11 -26.91 -3.38
CA TRP A 332 9.26 -25.81 -2.91
C TRP A 332 9.66 -24.45 -3.52
N PHE A 333 10.96 -24.18 -3.68
CA PHE A 333 11.42 -22.99 -4.39
C PHE A 333 11.06 -23.03 -5.89
N SER A 334 11.16 -24.19 -6.55
CA SER A 334 10.71 -24.39 -7.93
C SER A 334 9.22 -24.11 -8.13
N ILE A 335 8.40 -24.27 -7.09
CA ILE A 335 6.96 -23.92 -7.10
C ILE A 335 6.75 -22.42 -6.81
N ALA A 336 7.50 -21.86 -5.85
CA ALA A 336 7.33 -20.47 -5.43
C ALA A 336 7.77 -19.45 -6.49
N ILE A 337 8.89 -19.69 -7.18
CA ILE A 337 9.48 -18.74 -8.14
C ILE A 337 8.57 -18.44 -9.34
N PRO A 338 7.86 -19.41 -9.92
CA PRO A 338 6.91 -19.12 -10.99
C PRO A 338 5.72 -18.28 -10.54
N LEU A 339 5.31 -18.34 -9.27
CA LEU A 339 4.24 -17.47 -8.75
C LEU A 339 4.70 -16.02 -8.66
N LYS A 340 5.97 -15.79 -8.29
CA LYS A 340 6.65 -14.50 -8.34
C LYS A 340 8.15 -14.72 -8.25
N LEU A 341 8.95 -13.95 -8.99
CA LEU A 341 10.40 -14.18 -9.06
C LEU A 341 11.16 -13.94 -7.75
N PHE A 342 10.61 -13.18 -6.78
CA PHE A 342 11.34 -12.79 -5.56
C PHE A 342 12.07 -13.91 -4.80
N PRO A 343 11.51 -15.13 -4.62
CA PRO A 343 12.19 -16.20 -3.88
C PRO A 343 13.54 -16.61 -4.48
N ILE A 344 13.84 -16.31 -5.75
CA ILE A 344 15.18 -16.56 -6.31
C ILE A 344 16.26 -15.77 -5.59
N PHE A 345 15.96 -14.53 -5.17
CA PHE A 345 16.91 -13.66 -4.50
C PHE A 345 17.32 -14.22 -3.15
N ILE A 346 16.44 -14.92 -2.44
CA ILE A 346 16.82 -15.59 -1.18
C ILE A 346 17.41 -16.98 -1.41
N PHE A 347 16.99 -17.69 -2.47
CA PHE A 347 17.49 -19.03 -2.76
C PHE A 347 19.01 -19.06 -3.01
N ILE A 348 19.54 -18.09 -3.75
CA ILE A 348 20.97 -18.00 -4.09
C ILE A 348 21.84 -17.88 -2.83
N PRO A 349 21.69 -16.86 -1.95
CA PRO A 349 22.50 -16.74 -0.74
C PRO A 349 22.28 -17.92 0.22
N LEU A 350 21.08 -18.49 0.31
CA LEU A 350 20.85 -19.72 1.09
C LEU A 350 21.63 -20.92 0.55
N THR A 351 21.73 -21.06 -0.77
CA THR A 351 22.53 -22.11 -1.40
C THR A 351 24.01 -21.90 -1.10
N LEU A 352 24.50 -20.65 -1.20
CA LEU A 352 25.88 -20.28 -0.86
C LEU A 352 26.22 -20.46 0.62
N LEU A 353 25.27 -20.24 1.53
CA LEU A 353 25.45 -20.49 2.97
C LEU A 353 25.74 -21.97 3.27
N ARG A 354 25.16 -22.89 2.50
CA ARG A 354 25.21 -24.33 2.78
C ARG A 354 26.19 -25.11 1.90
N GLU A 355 26.23 -24.81 0.61
CA GLU A 355 27.05 -25.51 -0.38
C GLU A 355 28.22 -24.63 -0.79
N LYS A 356 29.42 -25.22 -0.83
CA LYS A 356 30.67 -24.53 -1.19
C LYS A 356 31.24 -25.03 -2.51
N ASN A 357 30.77 -26.18 -3.00
CA ASN A 357 31.12 -26.68 -4.32
C ASN A 357 30.38 -25.88 -5.40
N TYR A 358 31.12 -25.11 -6.19
CA TYR A 358 30.57 -24.23 -7.22
C TYR A 358 29.72 -24.97 -8.27
N ILE A 359 30.07 -26.20 -8.64
CA ILE A 359 29.28 -27.00 -9.59
C ILE A 359 27.90 -27.32 -9.00
N LYS A 360 27.85 -27.78 -7.74
CA LYS A 360 26.58 -28.07 -7.06
C LYS A 360 25.73 -26.82 -6.85
N ILE A 361 26.35 -25.67 -6.56
CA ILE A 361 25.66 -24.38 -6.49
C ILE A 361 24.97 -24.07 -7.82
N ILE A 362 25.71 -24.15 -8.93
CA ILE A 362 25.21 -23.87 -10.28
C ILE A 362 24.06 -24.84 -10.63
N ILE A 363 24.24 -26.14 -10.39
CA ILE A 363 23.22 -27.16 -10.65
C ILE A 363 21.93 -26.85 -9.86
N ASN A 364 22.04 -26.52 -8.57
CA ASN A 364 20.87 -26.21 -7.75
C ASN A 364 20.12 -24.98 -8.26
N ILE A 365 20.82 -23.92 -8.67
CA ILE A 365 20.22 -22.71 -9.25
C ILE A 365 19.50 -23.06 -10.56
N ILE A 366 20.12 -23.85 -11.43
CA ILE A 366 19.52 -24.30 -12.69
C ILE A 366 18.25 -25.10 -12.42
N ILE A 367 18.31 -26.12 -11.54
CA ILE A 367 17.15 -26.97 -11.23
C ILE A 367 15.96 -26.15 -10.75
N VAL A 368 16.20 -25.12 -9.93
CA VAL A 368 15.13 -24.31 -9.37
C VAL A 368 14.47 -23.40 -10.42
N ILE A 369 15.24 -22.84 -11.34
CA ILE A 369 14.74 -21.93 -12.38
C ILE A 369 14.19 -22.71 -13.59
N LEU A 370 14.63 -23.94 -13.82
CA LEU A 370 14.33 -24.73 -15.01
C LEU A 370 12.82 -24.86 -15.30
N PRO A 371 11.92 -25.15 -14.32
CA PRO A 371 10.48 -25.21 -14.58
C PRO A 371 9.89 -23.89 -15.10
N TYR A 372 10.37 -22.76 -14.61
CA TYR A 372 9.97 -21.43 -15.10
C TYR A 372 10.37 -21.26 -16.57
N ILE A 373 11.64 -21.55 -16.91
CA ILE A 373 12.15 -21.39 -18.29
C ILE A 373 11.45 -22.34 -19.25
N ILE A 374 11.33 -23.63 -18.90
CA ILE A 374 10.70 -24.64 -19.75
C ILE A 374 9.26 -24.24 -20.08
N THR A 375 8.49 -23.79 -19.08
CA THR A 375 7.10 -23.41 -19.32
C THR A 375 6.97 -22.18 -20.19
N GLN A 376 7.89 -21.22 -20.13
CA GLN A 376 7.91 -20.07 -21.03
C GLN A 376 8.27 -20.43 -22.48
N ILE A 377 9.12 -21.45 -22.68
CA ILE A 377 9.51 -21.90 -24.02
C ILE A 377 8.39 -22.73 -24.67
N ILE A 378 7.76 -23.63 -23.92
CA ILE A 378 6.72 -24.54 -24.43
C ILE A 378 5.40 -23.78 -24.66
N PHE A 379 4.95 -23.02 -23.67
CA PHE A 379 3.65 -22.34 -23.70
C PHE A 379 3.86 -20.89 -24.13
N LYS A 380 4.17 -20.66 -25.41
CA LYS A 380 4.47 -19.32 -25.92
C LYS A 380 3.23 -18.42 -25.91
N SER A 381 3.41 -17.22 -25.40
CA SER A 381 2.44 -16.15 -25.60
C SER A 381 2.56 -15.61 -27.04
N PRO A 382 1.44 -15.38 -27.75
CA PRO A 382 1.45 -14.72 -29.04
C PRO A 382 1.95 -13.27 -28.94
N ASN A 383 1.85 -12.65 -27.76
CA ASN A 383 2.11 -11.22 -27.55
C ASN A 383 2.86 -10.97 -26.22
N PRO A 384 4.14 -11.40 -26.08
CA PRO A 384 4.90 -11.43 -24.84
C PRO A 384 4.83 -10.10 -24.05
N SER A 385 4.49 -10.19 -22.77
CA SER A 385 4.49 -9.06 -21.83
C SER A 385 5.89 -8.75 -21.31
N ASN A 386 6.26 -7.46 -21.31
CA ASN A 386 7.52 -6.98 -20.75
C ASN A 386 7.44 -6.68 -19.24
N ARG A 387 6.28 -6.90 -18.57
CA ARG A 387 6.09 -6.50 -17.17
C ARG A 387 7.09 -7.12 -16.20
N ASN A 388 7.44 -8.40 -16.38
CA ASN A 388 8.43 -9.06 -15.51
C ASN A 388 9.84 -8.48 -15.70
N ILE A 389 10.20 -8.10 -16.92
CA ILE A 389 11.48 -7.44 -17.23
C ILE A 389 11.50 -6.04 -16.60
N ILE A 390 10.42 -5.27 -16.77
CA ILE A 390 10.28 -3.94 -16.17
C ILE A 390 10.36 -4.05 -14.64
N ALA A 391 9.68 -5.02 -14.02
CA ALA A 391 9.76 -5.23 -12.58
C ALA A 391 11.18 -5.55 -12.10
N LEU A 392 11.94 -6.37 -12.84
CA LEU A 392 13.36 -6.60 -12.53
C LEU A 392 14.21 -5.35 -12.74
N GLN A 393 13.92 -4.57 -13.77
CA GLN A 393 14.61 -3.31 -14.07
C GLN A 393 14.47 -2.31 -12.92
N THR A 394 13.27 -2.17 -12.34
CA THR A 394 13.04 -1.26 -11.19
C THR A 394 13.90 -1.58 -9.96
N ILE A 395 14.34 -2.84 -9.80
CA ILE A 395 15.22 -3.25 -8.70
C ILE A 395 16.66 -2.78 -8.95
N VAL A 396 17.11 -2.75 -10.21
CA VAL A 396 18.49 -2.39 -10.57
C VAL A 396 18.65 -0.91 -10.95
N ASP A 397 17.55 -0.20 -11.21
CA ASP A 397 17.55 1.20 -11.67
C ASP A 397 18.11 2.19 -10.65
N PHE A 398 17.98 1.91 -9.35
CA PHE A 398 18.51 2.79 -8.32
C PHE A 398 20.03 2.65 -8.19
N LYS A 399 20.75 3.72 -8.57
CA LYS A 399 22.20 3.72 -8.76
C LYS A 399 22.91 4.74 -7.86
N ILE A 400 24.10 4.38 -7.39
CA ILE A 400 25.09 5.29 -6.80
C ILE A 400 26.33 5.25 -7.70
N ILE A 401 26.79 6.42 -8.17
CA ILE A 401 27.99 6.55 -9.03
C ILE A 401 27.88 5.60 -10.25
N GLY A 402 26.69 5.55 -10.87
CA GLY A 402 26.42 4.72 -12.05
C GLY A 402 26.22 3.21 -11.79
N ALA A 403 26.54 2.71 -10.60
CA ALA A 403 26.39 1.29 -10.23
C ALA A 403 25.10 1.04 -9.44
N SER A 404 24.43 -0.09 -9.73
CA SER A 404 23.19 -0.47 -9.03
C SER A 404 23.48 -0.81 -7.56
N ILE A 405 22.82 -0.11 -6.64
CA ILE A 405 22.96 -0.35 -5.19
C ILE A 405 22.51 -1.76 -4.85
N PHE A 406 21.42 -2.22 -5.46
CA PHE A 406 20.91 -3.57 -5.26
C PHE A 406 22.00 -4.60 -5.59
N ILE A 407 22.61 -4.50 -6.77
CA ILE A 407 23.63 -5.46 -7.22
C ILE A 407 24.84 -5.45 -6.28
N ILE A 408 25.30 -4.27 -5.85
CA ILE A 408 26.44 -4.13 -4.93
C ILE A 408 26.14 -4.82 -3.60
N ILE A 409 25.03 -4.44 -2.93
CA ILE A 409 24.70 -4.98 -1.61
C ILE A 409 24.38 -6.47 -1.72
N TYR A 410 23.63 -6.89 -2.74
CA TYR A 410 23.31 -8.29 -2.99
C TYR A 410 24.56 -9.14 -3.24
N GLY A 411 25.54 -8.60 -3.97
CA GLY A 411 26.86 -9.21 -4.16
C GLY A 411 27.58 -9.42 -2.83
N PHE A 412 27.58 -8.41 -1.94
CA PHE A 412 28.12 -8.56 -0.59
C PHE A 412 27.37 -9.59 0.26
N ILE A 413 26.03 -9.68 0.15
CA ILE A 413 25.25 -10.72 0.84
C ILE A 413 25.67 -12.11 0.36
N CYS A 414 25.82 -12.29 -0.95
CA CYS A 414 26.24 -13.56 -1.54
C CYS A 414 27.68 -13.93 -1.14
N LEU A 415 28.61 -12.97 -1.19
CA LEU A 415 29.99 -13.18 -0.75
C LEU A 415 30.04 -13.53 0.74
N TYR A 416 29.37 -12.74 1.59
CA TYR A 416 29.27 -13.01 3.02
C TYR A 416 28.72 -14.41 3.28
N SER A 417 27.64 -14.79 2.59
CA SER A 417 27.03 -16.12 2.68
C SER A 417 28.00 -17.24 2.28
N PHE A 418 28.75 -17.05 1.20
CA PHE A 418 29.75 -18.01 0.74
C PHE A 418 30.91 -18.17 1.72
N LEU A 419 31.34 -17.08 2.37
CA LEU A 419 32.44 -17.10 3.35
C LEU A 419 32.05 -17.71 4.70
N GLN A 420 30.75 -17.77 5.04
CA GLN A 420 30.34 -18.41 6.30
C GLN A 420 30.57 -19.91 6.27
N ASN A 421 31.27 -20.43 7.29
CA ASN A 421 31.38 -21.86 7.52
C ASN A 421 30.24 -22.31 8.44
N LYS A 422 29.33 -23.16 7.94
CA LYS A 422 28.20 -23.69 8.71
C LYS A 422 28.65 -24.44 9.97
N ASP A 423 29.83 -25.07 9.94
CA ASP A 423 30.33 -25.90 11.03
C ASP A 423 30.90 -25.05 12.19
N SER A 424 31.05 -23.74 11.98
CA SER A 424 31.46 -22.78 13.00
C SER A 424 30.32 -22.31 13.92
N TYR A 425 29.10 -22.75 13.66
CA TYR A 425 27.89 -22.31 14.37
C TYR A 425 27.20 -23.49 15.05
N ASP A 426 26.56 -23.23 16.20
CA ASP A 426 25.55 -24.18 16.68
C ASP A 426 24.32 -24.19 15.74
N LYS A 427 23.49 -25.22 15.85
CA LYS A 427 22.30 -25.39 14.99
C LYS A 427 21.35 -24.19 15.06
N TYR A 428 21.13 -23.61 16.24
CA TYR A 428 20.19 -22.51 16.44
C TYR A 428 20.78 -21.18 15.96
N GLU A 429 22.07 -20.93 16.20
CA GLU A 429 22.82 -19.80 15.66
C GLU A 429 22.80 -19.80 14.14
N PHE A 430 23.12 -20.94 13.50
CA PHE A 430 23.06 -21.08 12.05
C PHE A 430 21.64 -20.83 11.52
N ASN A 431 20.62 -21.38 12.18
CA ASN A 431 19.23 -21.17 11.78
C ASN A 431 18.79 -19.70 11.90
N ARG A 432 19.25 -18.97 12.94
CA ARG A 432 19.00 -17.53 13.08
C ARG A 432 19.71 -16.73 11.99
N LEU A 433 20.95 -17.09 11.66
CA LEU A 433 21.71 -16.50 10.55
C LEU A 433 20.97 -16.67 9.22
N VAL A 434 20.44 -17.87 8.95
CA VAL A 434 19.62 -18.17 7.77
C VAL A 434 18.42 -17.23 7.67
N ILE A 435 17.63 -17.11 8.74
CA ILE A 435 16.45 -16.22 8.77
C ILE A 435 16.85 -14.74 8.62
N TYR A 436 17.95 -14.32 9.24
CA TYR A 436 18.46 -12.95 9.12
C TYR A 436 18.88 -12.65 7.68
N THR A 437 19.63 -13.54 7.03
CA THR A 437 20.03 -13.40 5.62
C THR A 437 18.80 -13.25 4.72
N ILE A 438 17.75 -14.05 4.94
CA ILE A 438 16.50 -13.95 4.19
C ILE A 438 15.83 -12.59 4.40
N LEU A 439 15.67 -12.14 5.66
CA LEU A 439 15.08 -10.85 5.97
C LEU A 439 15.87 -9.71 5.32
N PHE A 440 17.20 -9.76 5.40
CA PHE A 440 18.07 -8.73 4.85
C PHE A 440 17.95 -8.64 3.32
N THR A 441 17.97 -9.79 2.63
CA THR A 441 17.78 -9.84 1.17
C THR A 441 16.41 -9.34 0.73
N PHE A 442 15.31 -9.78 1.36
CA PHE A 442 13.99 -9.29 1.00
C PHE A 442 13.79 -7.82 1.36
N SER A 443 14.35 -7.34 2.47
CA SER A 443 14.34 -5.91 2.80
C SER A 443 15.08 -5.11 1.73
N LEU A 444 16.20 -5.59 1.20
CA LEU A 444 16.90 -4.94 0.09
C LEU A 444 16.01 -4.83 -1.16
N VAL A 445 15.26 -5.87 -1.52
CA VAL A 445 14.29 -5.86 -2.64
C VAL A 445 13.22 -4.78 -2.42
N VAL A 446 12.70 -4.65 -1.19
CA VAL A 446 11.68 -3.65 -0.85
C VAL A 446 12.24 -2.22 -0.87
N LEU A 447 13.40 -1.99 -0.27
CA LEU A 447 13.94 -0.65 -0.01
C LEU A 447 14.53 0.02 -1.26
N VAL A 448 15.05 -0.75 -2.21
CA VAL A 448 15.71 -0.21 -3.41
C VAL A 448 14.71 0.10 -4.52
N ASN A 449 13.50 -0.46 -4.47
CA ASN A 449 12.50 -0.27 -5.51
C ASN A 449 11.64 0.97 -5.21
N SER A 450 11.95 2.10 -5.86
CA SER A 450 11.16 3.35 -5.70
C SER A 450 9.73 3.23 -6.23
N PHE A 451 9.47 2.27 -7.12
CA PHE A 451 8.16 1.92 -7.66
C PHE A 451 7.61 0.64 -7.06
N PHE A 452 8.07 0.26 -5.86
CA PHE A 452 7.64 -0.96 -5.20
C PHE A 452 6.12 -0.99 -5.11
N HIS A 453 5.49 -1.95 -5.81
CA HIS A 453 4.08 -2.18 -5.66
C HIS A 453 3.81 -2.45 -4.19
N LEU A 454 3.07 -1.55 -3.55
CA LEU A 454 2.96 -1.50 -2.09
C LEU A 454 2.50 -2.83 -1.48
N TYR A 455 1.76 -3.65 -2.21
CA TYR A 455 1.33 -4.97 -1.74
C TYR A 455 2.45 -6.02 -1.64
N TRP A 456 3.61 -5.85 -2.31
CA TRP A 456 4.75 -6.77 -2.19
C TRP A 456 5.42 -6.73 -0.81
N ILE A 457 5.08 -5.76 0.05
CA ILE A 457 5.67 -5.60 1.40
C ILE A 457 5.52 -6.85 2.27
N ILE A 458 4.53 -7.68 1.94
CA ILE A 458 4.22 -8.91 2.65
C ILE A 458 5.42 -9.90 2.69
N ILE A 459 6.36 -9.81 1.74
CA ILE A 459 7.55 -10.67 1.69
C ILE A 459 8.47 -10.53 2.91
N ILE A 460 8.49 -9.35 3.57
CA ILE A 460 9.30 -9.14 4.79
C ILE A 460 8.52 -9.39 6.08
N SER A 461 7.18 -9.29 6.07
CA SER A 461 6.32 -9.38 7.27
C SER A 461 6.61 -10.63 8.13
N HIS A 462 6.70 -11.78 7.48
CA HIS A 462 6.90 -13.09 8.09
C HIS A 462 8.25 -13.19 8.80
N PHE A 463 9.31 -12.62 8.23
CA PHE A 463 10.64 -12.66 8.82
C PHE A 463 10.84 -11.60 9.90
N ILE A 464 10.21 -10.42 9.76
CA ILE A 464 10.13 -9.45 10.86
C ILE A 464 9.49 -10.12 12.08
N SER A 465 8.39 -10.85 11.90
CA SER A 465 7.72 -11.54 13.01
C SER A 465 8.61 -12.55 13.75
N LEU A 466 9.53 -13.22 13.06
CA LEU A 466 10.50 -14.14 13.67
C LEU A 466 11.60 -13.37 14.41
N VAL A 467 12.16 -12.37 13.74
CA VAL A 467 13.34 -11.62 14.20
C VAL A 467 13.04 -10.75 15.41
N ILE A 468 11.79 -10.28 15.58
CA ILE A 468 11.32 -9.60 16.80
C ILE A 468 11.64 -10.41 18.08
N PHE A 469 11.65 -11.74 17.99
CA PHE A 469 11.93 -12.67 19.09
C PHE A 469 13.36 -13.20 19.14
N PHE A 470 14.26 -12.71 18.30
CA PHE A 470 15.67 -13.12 18.37
C PHE A 470 16.35 -12.55 19.61
N ASN A 471 15.88 -11.40 20.08
CA ASN A 471 16.46 -10.71 21.21
C ASN A 471 15.39 -10.03 22.08
N ASP A 472 15.04 -10.67 23.19
CA ASP A 472 14.03 -10.18 24.15
C ASP A 472 14.34 -8.77 24.68
N LYS A 473 15.62 -8.39 24.77
CA LYS A 473 16.04 -7.05 25.21
C LYS A 473 15.44 -5.95 24.32
N TYR A 474 15.35 -6.20 23.02
CA TYR A 474 14.87 -5.23 22.05
C TYR A 474 13.41 -5.44 21.68
N PHE A 475 12.67 -6.36 22.31
CA PHE A 475 11.29 -6.68 21.96
C PHE A 475 10.38 -5.44 21.85
N LYS A 476 10.37 -4.56 22.88
CA LYS A 476 9.56 -3.33 22.85
C LYS A 476 9.95 -2.38 21.73
N LEU A 477 11.26 -2.23 21.49
CA LEU A 477 11.80 -1.39 20.42
C LEU A 477 11.43 -1.97 19.05
N ASN A 478 11.53 -3.28 18.89
CA ASN A 478 11.13 -4.03 17.71
C ASN A 478 9.64 -3.81 17.36
N ILE A 479 8.75 -3.91 18.35
CA ILE A 479 7.31 -3.62 18.15
C ILE A 479 7.08 -2.16 17.77
N LEU A 480 7.79 -1.22 18.39
CA LEU A 480 7.69 0.21 18.04
C LEU A 480 8.18 0.49 16.61
N LEU A 481 9.32 -0.07 16.21
CA LEU A 481 9.87 0.08 14.87
C LEU A 481 8.96 -0.56 13.80
N GLU A 482 8.41 -1.74 14.07
CA GLU A 482 7.43 -2.36 13.17
C GLU A 482 6.16 -1.50 13.07
N PHE A 483 5.68 -0.93 14.18
CA PHE A 483 4.55 0.00 14.17
C PHE A 483 4.83 1.23 13.31
N ILE A 484 6.00 1.87 13.48
CA ILE A 484 6.41 3.03 12.66
C ILE A 484 6.46 2.64 11.17
N ALA A 485 7.09 1.52 10.84
CA ALA A 485 7.21 1.04 9.46
C ALA A 485 5.82 0.75 8.85
N THR A 486 4.96 0.04 9.57
CA THR A 486 3.60 -0.31 9.11
C THR A 486 2.66 0.89 9.02
N PHE A 487 2.82 1.89 9.88
CA PHE A 487 2.06 3.13 9.79
C PHE A 487 2.51 4.01 8.62
N CYS A 488 3.83 4.16 8.41
CA CYS A 488 4.36 4.85 7.23
C CYS A 488 3.91 4.18 5.93
N TYR A 489 3.90 2.84 5.92
CA TYR A 489 3.37 2.07 4.80
C TYR A 489 1.88 2.32 4.53
N ALA A 490 1.04 2.40 5.57
CA ALA A 490 -0.37 2.78 5.42
C ALA A 490 -0.52 4.20 4.83
N LEU A 491 0.32 5.15 5.24
CA LEU A 491 0.33 6.49 4.64
C LEU A 491 0.77 6.46 3.17
N MET A 492 1.76 5.64 2.81
CA MET A 492 2.17 5.42 1.42
C MET A 492 1.06 4.81 0.57
N LEU A 493 0.29 3.86 1.12
CA LEU A 493 -0.91 3.31 0.46
C LEU A 493 -1.96 4.40 0.21
N SER A 494 -2.15 5.28 1.20
CA SER A 494 -3.10 6.40 1.10
C SER A 494 -2.69 7.44 0.04
N TYR A 495 -1.39 7.56 -0.22
CA TYR A 495 -0.82 8.46 -1.24
C TYR A 495 -0.96 7.93 -2.67
N SER A 496 -0.95 6.62 -2.85
CA SER A 496 -0.84 6.02 -4.17
C SER A 496 -2.12 6.19 -4.98
N HIS A 497 -2.01 6.86 -6.13
CA HIS A 497 -3.13 7.11 -7.04
C HIS A 497 -3.77 5.83 -7.60
N THR A 498 -2.99 4.75 -7.69
CA THR A 498 -3.45 3.48 -8.26
C THR A 498 -4.17 2.63 -7.24
N PHE A 499 -4.02 2.88 -5.94
CA PHE A 499 -4.60 2.02 -4.90
C PHE A 499 -5.82 2.70 -4.28
N ILE A 500 -6.91 1.94 -4.17
CA ILE A 500 -8.17 2.33 -3.53
C ILE A 500 -8.81 3.54 -4.24
N THR A 501 -9.45 3.26 -5.38
CA THR A 501 -10.25 4.27 -6.10
C THR A 501 -11.72 3.89 -6.13
N MET A 502 -12.60 4.86 -5.92
CA MET A 502 -14.06 4.64 -5.95
C MET A 502 -14.59 4.39 -7.35
N GLY A 503 -14.02 5.03 -8.38
CA GLY A 503 -14.37 4.73 -9.78
C GLY A 503 -14.09 3.28 -10.17
N GLU A 504 -12.91 2.75 -9.82
CA GLU A 504 -12.61 1.33 -10.03
C GLU A 504 -13.49 0.45 -9.16
N ALA A 505 -13.69 0.83 -7.89
CA ALA A 505 -14.48 0.03 -6.96
C ALA A 505 -15.94 -0.14 -7.35
N THR A 506 -16.56 0.94 -7.85
CA THR A 506 -17.94 0.94 -8.34
C THR A 506 -18.06 0.09 -9.61
N ARG A 507 -17.12 0.25 -10.55
CA ARG A 507 -17.08 -0.57 -11.78
C ARG A 507 -16.90 -2.05 -11.48
N THR A 508 -15.96 -2.39 -10.60
CA THR A 508 -15.57 -3.78 -10.32
C THR A 508 -16.42 -4.44 -9.23
N LYS A 509 -17.33 -3.70 -8.59
CA LYS A 509 -18.08 -4.11 -7.39
C LYS A 509 -17.13 -4.58 -6.26
N SER A 510 -15.93 -4.02 -6.20
CA SER A 510 -14.85 -4.50 -5.32
C SER A 510 -15.00 -4.12 -3.85
N ILE A 511 -15.98 -3.30 -3.52
CA ILE A 511 -16.39 -3.10 -2.14
C ILE A 511 -17.72 -3.87 -2.01
N PRO A 512 -17.76 -5.03 -1.34
CA PRO A 512 -19.00 -5.78 -1.16
C PRO A 512 -20.11 -4.92 -0.55
N PHE A 513 -19.73 -3.99 0.31
CA PHE A 513 -20.61 -3.01 0.95
C PHE A 513 -20.94 -1.78 0.09
N ILE A 514 -20.42 -1.63 -1.12
CA ILE A 514 -20.64 -0.45 -1.97
C ILE A 514 -22.12 -0.22 -2.22
N LYS A 515 -22.90 -1.29 -2.41
CA LYS A 515 -24.35 -1.20 -2.63
C LYS A 515 -25.13 -0.74 -1.40
N LEU A 516 -24.61 -0.99 -0.19
CA LEU A 516 -25.25 -0.63 1.07
C LEU A 516 -24.87 0.79 1.52
N PHE A 517 -23.63 1.21 1.27
CA PHE A 517 -23.09 2.45 1.83
C PHE A 517 -22.74 3.53 0.80
N VAL A 518 -22.53 3.18 -0.47
CA VAL A 518 -22.01 4.10 -1.49
C VAL A 518 -23.04 4.30 -2.60
N LYS A 519 -23.85 5.34 -2.45
CA LYS A 519 -24.77 5.82 -3.52
C LYS A 519 -24.12 6.89 -4.40
N SER A 520 -23.14 7.61 -3.85
CA SER A 520 -22.37 8.69 -4.49
C SER A 520 -21.12 8.94 -3.64
N TYR A 521 -19.96 9.22 -4.24
CA TYR A 521 -18.71 9.48 -3.52
C TYR A 521 -18.23 10.92 -3.72
N LYS A 522 -17.73 11.55 -2.64
CA LYS A 522 -17.20 12.93 -2.67
C LYS A 522 -15.80 13.01 -3.30
N TYR A 523 -14.99 11.97 -3.07
CA TYR A 523 -13.60 11.89 -3.49
C TYR A 523 -13.37 10.58 -4.24
N ASN A 524 -12.56 10.60 -5.30
CA ASN A 524 -12.30 9.40 -6.08
C ASN A 524 -11.21 8.53 -5.44
N ASN A 525 -10.17 9.13 -4.85
CA ASN A 525 -9.06 8.42 -4.20
C ASN A 525 -8.86 8.92 -2.75
N ILE A 526 -8.29 8.08 -1.87
CA ILE A 526 -7.94 8.45 -0.49
C ILE A 526 -7.07 9.72 -0.45
N ARG A 527 -6.12 9.84 -1.38
CA ARG A 527 -5.21 10.98 -1.53
C ARG A 527 -5.96 12.32 -1.62
N ASP A 528 -7.14 12.32 -2.25
CA ASP A 528 -7.94 13.52 -2.49
C ASP A 528 -8.64 14.00 -1.21
N ILE A 529 -8.71 13.17 -0.17
CA ILE A 529 -9.23 13.57 1.14
C ILE A 529 -8.31 14.62 1.77
N PHE A 530 -6.99 14.48 1.60
CA PHE A 530 -5.98 15.35 2.21
C PHE A 530 -4.95 15.82 1.17
N PRO A 531 -5.34 16.68 0.20
CA PRO A 531 -4.46 17.05 -0.90
C PRO A 531 -3.18 17.74 -0.41
N ASN A 532 -3.25 18.58 0.63
CA ASN A 532 -2.06 19.26 1.15
C ASN A 532 -1.03 18.32 1.79
N ILE A 533 -1.48 17.18 2.32
CA ILE A 533 -0.61 16.20 2.99
C ILE A 533 -0.12 15.18 1.98
N PHE A 534 -1.06 14.55 1.26
CA PHE A 534 -0.78 13.47 0.34
C PHE A 534 -0.51 13.94 -1.09
N GLN A 535 -0.51 15.22 -1.44
CA GLN A 535 0.03 15.68 -2.75
C GLN A 535 1.39 16.37 -2.61
N ASN A 536 1.89 16.57 -1.37
CA ASN A 536 3.17 17.18 -1.12
C ASN A 536 4.32 16.14 -1.18
N ALA A 537 5.18 16.25 -2.19
CA ALA A 537 6.31 15.36 -2.40
C ALA A 537 7.30 15.34 -1.21
N ASN A 538 7.51 16.47 -0.54
CA ASN A 538 8.43 16.54 0.61
C ASN A 538 7.92 15.71 1.79
N ILE A 539 6.61 15.76 2.07
CA ILE A 539 5.99 14.95 3.13
C ILE A 539 6.13 13.47 2.80
N MET A 540 5.93 13.08 1.54
CA MET A 540 6.10 11.69 1.13
C MET A 540 7.53 11.19 1.24
N ASN A 541 8.51 12.03 0.90
CA ASN A 541 9.92 11.68 1.08
C ASN A 541 10.24 11.45 2.56
N ILE A 542 9.66 12.26 3.46
CA ILE A 542 9.81 12.07 4.92
C ILE A 542 9.18 10.74 5.37
N ILE A 543 7.95 10.45 4.93
CA ILE A 543 7.25 9.19 5.26
C ILE A 543 8.06 7.98 4.78
N TYR A 544 8.54 8.01 3.52
CA TYR A 544 9.38 6.95 2.98
C TYR A 544 10.68 6.81 3.75
N SER A 545 11.34 7.92 4.08
CA SER A 545 12.59 7.90 4.86
C SER A 545 12.39 7.26 6.24
N LEU A 546 11.31 7.61 6.95
CA LEU A 546 10.97 7.00 8.24
C LEU A 546 10.69 5.50 8.12
N PHE A 547 10.00 5.08 7.06
CA PHE A 547 9.79 3.67 6.74
C PHE A 547 11.13 2.96 6.53
N VAL A 548 12.01 3.49 5.68
CA VAL A 548 13.34 2.91 5.40
C VAL A 548 14.18 2.84 6.68
N THR A 549 14.23 3.92 7.46
CA THR A 549 14.97 3.96 8.73
C THR A 549 14.47 2.89 9.71
N ALA A 550 13.15 2.73 9.85
CA ALA A 550 12.58 1.73 10.75
C ALA A 550 12.98 0.30 10.36
N ILE A 551 12.91 -0.04 9.07
CA ILE A 551 13.35 -1.35 8.57
C ILE A 551 14.86 -1.57 8.78
N ILE A 552 15.69 -0.57 8.48
CA ILE A 552 17.15 -0.64 8.72
C ILE A 552 17.45 -0.82 10.21
N CYS A 553 16.77 -0.10 11.10
CA CYS A 553 16.93 -0.28 12.54
C CYS A 553 16.57 -1.70 13.00
N ILE A 554 15.48 -2.29 12.49
CA ILE A 554 15.11 -3.69 12.77
C ILE A 554 16.23 -4.65 12.33
N LEU A 555 16.84 -4.42 11.16
CA LEU A 555 17.97 -5.22 10.69
C LEU A 555 19.18 -5.09 11.63
N ILE A 556 19.57 -3.86 11.98
CA ILE A 556 20.76 -3.61 12.80
C ILE A 556 20.64 -4.23 14.20
N ILE A 557 19.53 -4.00 14.91
CA ILE A 557 19.41 -4.41 16.32
C ILE A 557 19.24 -5.92 16.49
N ASN A 558 18.76 -6.60 15.45
CA ASN A 558 18.55 -8.05 15.46
C ASN A 558 19.59 -8.82 14.64
N PHE A 559 20.70 -8.17 14.25
CA PHE A 559 21.82 -8.87 13.65
C PHE A 559 22.30 -10.00 14.58
N PRO A 560 22.40 -11.25 14.10
CA PRO A 560 22.82 -12.38 14.92
C PRO A 560 24.32 -12.26 15.22
N LYS A 561 24.67 -11.67 16.38
CA LYS A 561 26.05 -11.69 16.90
C LYS A 561 26.37 -13.08 17.46
N ASN A 562 27.65 -13.49 17.39
CA ASN A 562 28.20 -14.71 18.02
C ASN A 562 28.22 -14.66 19.57
N ASN A 563 27.22 -14.03 20.18
CA ASN A 563 27.12 -13.97 21.63
C ASN A 563 26.46 -15.25 22.13
N LYS A 564 27.29 -16.12 22.71
CA LYS A 564 26.91 -17.35 23.44
C LYS A 564 25.86 -17.14 24.56
N SER A 565 25.47 -15.90 24.85
CA SER A 565 24.59 -15.52 25.96
C SER A 565 23.20 -15.02 25.55
N LEU A 566 22.67 -15.43 24.39
CA LEU A 566 21.22 -15.38 24.16
C LEU A 566 20.59 -16.61 24.82
N SER A 567 20.69 -16.69 26.15
CA SER A 567 19.77 -17.52 26.91
C SER A 567 18.37 -16.98 26.65
N PHE A 568 17.44 -17.85 26.24
CA PHE A 568 16.04 -17.52 25.99
C PHE A 568 15.31 -17.20 27.30
N ASP A 569 15.91 -16.41 28.19
CA ASP A 569 15.78 -16.52 29.64
C ASP A 569 14.49 -15.98 30.24
N SER A 570 13.41 -15.87 29.47
CA SER A 570 12.11 -15.80 30.14
C SER A 570 10.92 -16.14 29.26
N GLU A 571 10.09 -17.02 29.78
CA GLU A 571 8.63 -16.99 29.65
C GLU A 571 8.04 -15.69 30.25
N LYS A 572 8.60 -14.52 29.89
CA LYS A 572 8.05 -13.23 30.30
C LYS A 572 6.77 -13.00 29.50
N PRO A 573 5.65 -12.72 30.17
CA PRO A 573 4.41 -12.45 29.46
C PRO A 573 4.56 -11.21 28.56
N ILE A 574 3.93 -11.23 27.39
CA ILE A 574 3.96 -10.12 26.44
C ILE A 574 2.85 -9.14 26.81
N ASP A 575 3.22 -7.86 26.88
CA ASP A 575 2.29 -6.75 27.05
C ASP A 575 1.37 -6.60 25.83
N ARG A 576 0.06 -6.54 26.08
CA ARG A 576 -0.98 -6.38 25.07
C ARG A 576 -0.96 -5.03 24.35
N LYS A 577 -0.12 -4.07 24.73
CA LYS A 577 0.16 -2.86 23.92
C LYS A 577 0.58 -3.17 22.48
N ILE A 578 0.94 -4.41 22.16
CA ILE A 578 1.16 -4.90 20.79
C ILE A 578 -0.03 -4.65 19.84
N TYR A 579 -1.26 -4.47 20.33
CA TYR A 579 -2.40 -4.15 19.48
C TYR A 579 -2.38 -2.74 18.88
N ILE A 580 -1.44 -1.87 19.29
CA ILE A 580 -1.18 -0.61 18.57
C ILE A 580 -0.92 -0.88 17.07
N ARG A 581 -0.43 -2.09 16.74
CA ARG A 581 -0.22 -2.58 15.38
C ARG A 581 -1.49 -2.71 14.55
N PHE A 582 -2.69 -2.70 15.13
CA PHE A 582 -3.94 -2.69 14.36
C PHE A 582 -4.33 -1.30 13.85
N ILE A 583 -3.77 -0.23 14.42
CA ILE A 583 -4.11 1.15 14.05
C ILE A 583 -3.88 1.43 12.56
N PRO A 584 -2.75 1.06 11.92
CA PRO A 584 -2.54 1.32 10.51
C PRO A 584 -3.61 0.66 9.61
N THR A 585 -4.06 -0.54 9.98
CA THR A 585 -5.13 -1.24 9.26
C THR A 585 -6.48 -0.55 9.43
N LEU A 586 -6.87 -0.24 10.67
CA LEU A 586 -8.13 0.45 10.97
C LEU A 586 -8.18 1.84 10.32
N PHE A 587 -7.05 2.55 10.27
CA PHE A 587 -6.92 3.82 9.58
C PHE A 587 -7.27 3.70 8.09
N ILE A 588 -6.72 2.71 7.38
CA ILE A 588 -7.05 2.48 5.96
C ILE A 588 -8.52 2.10 5.77
N ILE A 589 -9.06 1.20 6.59
CA ILE A 589 -10.48 0.81 6.52
C ILE A 589 -11.38 2.05 6.69
N PHE A 590 -11.08 2.88 7.68
CA PHE A 590 -11.82 4.11 7.93
C PHE A 590 -11.79 5.05 6.71
N LEU A 591 -10.62 5.25 6.10
CA LEU A 591 -10.50 6.11 4.91
C LEU A 591 -11.27 5.55 3.72
N ILE A 592 -11.22 4.24 3.47
CA ILE A 592 -12.01 3.57 2.42
C ILE A 592 -13.50 3.84 2.62
N TRP A 593 -14.00 3.66 3.85
CA TRP A 593 -15.40 3.87 4.15
C TRP A 593 -15.80 5.34 4.07
N TYR A 594 -14.92 6.24 4.51
CA TYR A 594 -15.15 7.69 4.42
C TYR A 594 -15.29 8.17 2.98
N LEU A 595 -14.52 7.62 2.03
CA LEU A 595 -14.71 7.89 0.60
C LEU A 595 -16.14 7.61 0.13
N GLY A 596 -16.81 6.64 0.77
CA GLY A 596 -18.14 6.17 0.43
C GLY A 596 -19.30 6.99 1.00
N ILE A 597 -19.02 7.93 1.92
CA ILE A 597 -20.05 8.72 2.61
C ILE A 597 -20.54 9.85 1.70
N LYS A 598 -21.86 10.03 1.66
CA LYS A 598 -22.56 11.07 0.89
C LYS A 598 -22.30 12.46 1.47
N LYS A 599 -22.22 13.48 0.60
CA LYS A 599 -22.48 14.88 0.98
C LYS A 599 -23.97 15.16 0.80
#